data_AF-A0A9W8GW23-F1
#
_entry.id   AF-A0A9W8GW23-F1
#
_cell.length_a   1.000
_cell.length_b   1.000
_cell.length_c   1.000
_cell.angle_alpha   90.00
_cell.angle_beta   90.00
_cell.angle_gamma   90.00
#
_symmetry.space_group_name_H-M   'P 1'
#
loop_
_entity.id
_entity.type
_entity.pdbx_description
1 polymer ?
#
loop_
_entity_poly.entity_id
_entity_poly.type
_entity_poly.pdbx_seq_one_letter_code
_entity_poly.pdbx_strand_id
1 'polypeptide(L)'
;MVGNFNGQLELQKAKDELENCTFVSPSTKGCYSSRIALWIHYCNQCCGGDDKVTDSRLADYVEWMVSSGSAERIRQGQTHIQQVLRNQLQGVLCYWRIQNDDRADIADPRRSTVFLSKWQAIVHRYPRPRQSRRSEPIYGAQLPGADNIVPVARPSYPVGITSASGWRPAIS
;
A
#
# COMPACT_ATOMS: atom_id res chain seq x y z
N MET A 1 -19.95 -19.29 -9.36
CA MET A 1 -20.42 -18.27 -10.33
C MET A 1 -19.80 -16.94 -9.89
N VAL A 2 -18.83 -16.42 -10.64
CA VAL A 2 -18.20 -15.12 -10.32
C VAL A 2 -19.07 -14.06 -11.01
N GLY A 3 -19.87 -13.34 -10.24
CA GLY A 3 -20.70 -12.26 -10.77
C GLY A 3 -19.81 -11.17 -11.38
N ASN A 4 -20.16 -10.70 -12.58
CA ASN A 4 -19.53 -9.53 -13.17
C ASN A 4 -19.72 -8.33 -12.22
N PHE A 5 -18.61 -7.71 -11.81
CA PHE A 5 -18.64 -6.45 -11.07
C PHE A 5 -19.21 -5.36 -11.99
N ASN A 6 -20.52 -5.12 -11.88
CA ASN A 6 -21.18 -3.98 -12.53
C ASN A 6 -21.17 -2.75 -11.60
N GLY A 7 -20.17 -2.65 -10.72
CA GLY A 7 -20.25 -2.02 -9.39
C GLY A 7 -20.39 -0.50 -9.32
N GLN A 8 -21.34 0.05 -10.07
CA GLN A 8 -21.78 1.43 -10.02
C GLN A 8 -22.38 1.77 -8.65
N LEU A 9 -23.11 0.83 -8.03
CA LEU A 9 -23.69 1.03 -6.70
C LEU A 9 -22.60 1.09 -5.62
N GLU A 10 -21.68 0.11 -5.59
CA GLU A 10 -20.56 0.10 -4.66
C GLU A 10 -19.63 1.30 -4.86
N LEU A 11 -19.42 1.70 -6.12
CA LEU A 11 -18.64 2.89 -6.45
C LEU A 11 -19.31 4.18 -6.01
N GLN A 12 -20.63 4.30 -6.15
CA GLN A 12 -21.35 5.47 -5.68
C GLN A 12 -21.28 5.57 -4.16
N LYS A 13 -21.56 4.48 -3.44
CA LYS A 13 -21.41 4.42 -1.98
C LYS A 13 -20.01 4.87 -1.55
N ALA A 14 -18.96 4.33 -2.20
CA ALA A 14 -17.58 4.70 -1.90
C ALA A 14 -17.26 6.19 -2.13
N LYS A 15 -17.86 6.80 -3.15
CA LYS A 15 -17.72 8.24 -3.42
C LYS A 15 -18.40 9.07 -2.34
N ASP A 16 -19.61 8.71 -1.94
CA ASP A 16 -20.39 9.43 -0.93
C ASP A 16 -19.65 9.44 0.42
N GLU A 17 -19.04 8.31 0.80
CA GLU A 17 -18.20 8.19 2.00
C GLU A 17 -16.96 9.09 1.94
N LEU A 18 -16.31 9.17 0.77
CA LEU A 18 -15.11 9.97 0.57
C LEU A 18 -15.41 11.46 0.38
N GLU A 19 -16.58 11.84 -0.11
CA GLU A 19 -16.98 13.23 -0.29
C GLU A 19 -16.94 13.96 1.06
N ASN A 20 -17.50 13.33 2.09
CA ASN A 20 -17.55 13.85 3.47
C ASN A 20 -16.22 13.75 4.22
N CYS A 21 -15.21 13.07 3.66
CA CYS A 21 -13.90 12.92 4.28
C CYS A 21 -13.02 14.17 4.09
N THR A 22 -12.52 14.72 5.19
CA THR A 22 -11.69 15.95 5.23
C THR A 22 -10.18 15.68 5.16
N PHE A 23 -9.74 14.48 5.53
CA PHE A 23 -8.31 14.12 5.61
C PHE A 23 -7.78 13.45 4.33
N VAL A 24 -8.60 13.32 3.29
CA VAL A 24 -8.20 12.77 1.98
C VAL A 24 -8.21 13.87 0.93
N SER A 25 -7.09 14.03 0.21
CA SER A 25 -7.01 15.05 -0.84
C SER A 25 -8.00 14.75 -1.98
N PRO A 26 -8.57 15.80 -2.64
CA PRO A 26 -9.47 15.61 -3.77
C PRO A 26 -8.89 14.74 -4.89
N SER A 27 -7.59 14.88 -5.17
CA SER A 27 -6.86 14.09 -6.17
C SER A 27 -6.77 12.59 -5.83
N THR A 28 -6.89 12.23 -4.55
CA THR A 28 -6.81 10.84 -4.07
C THR A 28 -8.19 10.19 -3.95
N LYS A 29 -9.26 10.99 -3.78
CA LYS A 29 -10.64 10.47 -3.63
C LYS A 29 -11.05 9.57 -4.80
N GLY A 30 -10.68 9.91 -6.03
CA GLY A 30 -10.99 9.10 -7.21
C GLY A 30 -10.38 7.69 -7.14
N CYS A 31 -9.08 7.58 -6.84
CA CYS A 31 -8.42 6.28 -6.80
C CYS A 31 -8.85 5.46 -5.56
N TYR A 32 -9.15 6.11 -4.44
CA TYR A 32 -9.65 5.42 -3.25
C TYR A 32 -11.09 4.94 -3.42
N SER A 33 -11.95 5.69 -4.11
CA SER A 33 -13.33 5.28 -4.38
C SER A 33 -13.39 3.92 -5.06
N SER A 34 -12.58 3.70 -6.10
CA SER A 34 -12.52 2.39 -6.78
C SER A 34 -12.00 1.27 -5.88
N ARG A 35 -11.06 1.58 -4.97
CA ARG A 35 -10.52 0.58 -4.04
C ARG A 35 -11.58 0.20 -3.00
N ILE A 36 -12.27 1.18 -2.43
CA ILE A 36 -13.34 0.97 -1.45
C ILE A 36 -14.52 0.23 -2.10
N ALA A 37 -14.89 0.58 -3.35
CA ALA A 37 -15.94 -0.12 -4.08
C ALA A 37 -15.67 -1.63 -4.20
N LEU A 38 -14.43 -2.01 -4.48
CA LEU A 38 -14.06 -3.43 -4.55
C LEU A 38 -14.10 -4.13 -3.19
N TRP A 39 -13.80 -3.42 -2.10
CA TRP A 39 -13.99 -3.93 -0.74
C TRP A 39 -15.47 -4.16 -0.43
N ILE A 40 -16.32 -3.17 -0.71
CA ILE A 40 -17.77 -3.27 -0.52
C ILE A 40 -18.32 -4.45 -1.32
N HIS A 41 -17.85 -4.63 -2.56
CA HIS A 41 -18.25 -5.76 -3.39
C HIS A 41 -17.88 -7.12 -2.78
N TYR A 42 -16.65 -7.24 -2.25
CA TYR A 42 -16.26 -8.43 -1.50
C TYR A 42 -17.19 -8.67 -0.30
N CYS A 43 -17.50 -7.63 0.49
CA CYS A 43 -18.40 -7.76 1.64
C CYS A 43 -19.83 -8.13 1.24
N ASN A 44 -20.33 -7.64 0.11
CA ASN A 44 -21.62 -8.05 -0.44
C ASN A 44 -21.65 -9.55 -0.80
N GLN A 45 -20.54 -10.08 -1.30
CA GLN A 45 -20.44 -11.50 -1.67
C GLN A 45 -20.16 -12.43 -0.50
N CYS A 46 -19.35 -11.99 0.46
CA CYS A 46 -18.75 -12.87 1.47
C CYS A 46 -19.15 -12.55 2.91
N CYS A 47 -19.74 -11.38 3.16
CA CYS A 47 -20.01 -10.86 4.51
C CYS A 47 -21.47 -10.42 4.71
N GLY A 48 -22.39 -10.86 3.84
CA GLY A 48 -23.81 -10.50 3.94
C GLY A 48 -24.10 -8.99 3.75
N GLY A 49 -23.19 -8.26 3.11
CA GLY A 49 -23.30 -6.82 2.87
C GLY A 49 -22.77 -5.93 4.00
N ASP A 50 -22.31 -6.50 5.11
CA ASP A 50 -21.61 -5.74 6.16
C ASP A 50 -20.17 -5.42 5.71
N ASP A 51 -19.95 -4.16 5.35
CA ASP A 51 -18.68 -3.64 4.85
C ASP A 51 -17.80 -3.00 5.92
N LYS A 52 -18.08 -3.24 7.20
CA LYS A 52 -17.19 -2.84 8.30
C LYS A 52 -15.82 -3.50 8.14
N VAL A 53 -14.76 -2.69 8.21
CA VAL A 53 -13.38 -3.16 8.14
C VAL A 53 -12.94 -3.70 9.50
N THR A 54 -12.66 -5.00 9.54
CA THR A 54 -12.06 -5.70 10.69
C THR A 54 -10.75 -6.35 10.27
N ASP A 55 -9.93 -6.73 11.24
CA ASP A 55 -8.68 -7.44 11.01
C ASP A 55 -8.87 -8.79 10.29
N SER A 56 -9.85 -9.58 10.74
CA SER A 56 -10.21 -10.87 10.12
C SER A 56 -10.65 -10.71 8.68
N ARG A 57 -11.57 -9.79 8.40
CA ARG A 57 -12.05 -9.53 7.03
C ARG A 57 -10.96 -8.96 6.13
N LEU A 58 -10.06 -8.14 6.67
CA LEU A 58 -8.94 -7.61 5.89
C LEU A 58 -8.00 -8.75 5.44
N ALA A 59 -7.80 -9.76 6.30
CA ALA A 59 -7.03 -10.96 5.98
C ALA A 59 -7.74 -11.81 4.91
N ASP A 60 -9.04 -12.06 5.07
CA ASP A 60 -9.81 -12.85 4.10
C ASP A 60 -9.96 -12.14 2.76
N TYR A 61 -10.02 -10.81 2.76
CA TYR A 61 -10.08 -10.00 1.56
C TYR A 61 -8.83 -10.13 0.69
N VAL A 62 -7.63 -10.07 1.28
CA VAL A 62 -6.39 -10.23 0.48
C VAL A 62 -6.26 -11.64 -0.09
N GLU A 63 -6.76 -12.66 0.61
CA GLU A 63 -6.87 -14.02 0.08
C GLU A 63 -7.86 -14.10 -1.09
N TRP A 64 -9.04 -13.51 -0.92
CA TRP A 64 -10.08 -13.46 -1.93
C TRP A 64 -9.61 -12.74 -3.19
N MET A 65 -8.89 -11.62 -3.05
CA MET A 65 -8.38 -10.85 -4.18
C MET A 65 -7.48 -11.68 -5.09
N VAL A 66 -6.62 -12.50 -4.48
CA VAL A 66 -5.68 -13.37 -5.19
C VAL A 66 -6.42 -14.58 -5.77
N SER A 67 -7.29 -15.21 -4.97
CA SER A 67 -8.00 -16.43 -5.37
C SER A 67 -9.05 -16.21 -6.47
N SER A 68 -9.66 -15.01 -6.52
CA SER A 68 -10.67 -14.63 -7.51
C SER A 68 -10.09 -14.07 -8.81
N GLY A 69 -8.76 -13.94 -8.91
CA GLY A 69 -8.09 -13.25 -10.02
C GLY A 69 -8.31 -11.73 -10.04
N SER A 70 -8.90 -11.15 -8.98
CA SER A 70 -9.16 -9.71 -8.92
C SER A 70 -7.88 -8.90 -8.90
N ALA A 71 -6.87 -9.38 -8.17
CA ALA A 71 -5.57 -8.71 -8.10
C ALA A 71 -4.86 -8.74 -9.48
N GLU A 72 -4.98 -9.82 -10.24
CA GLU A 72 -4.47 -9.93 -11.62
C GLU A 72 -5.18 -8.98 -12.57
N ARG A 73 -6.51 -8.84 -12.47
CA ARG A 73 -7.29 -7.91 -13.32
C ARG A 73 -6.91 -6.44 -13.10
N ILE A 74 -6.55 -6.07 -11.87
CA ILE A 74 -6.15 -4.70 -11.52
C ILE A 74 -4.68 -4.43 -11.87
N ARG A 75 -3.88 -5.50 -12.03
CA ARG A 75 -2.44 -5.41 -12.27
C ARG A 75 -2.15 -4.68 -13.58
N GLN A 76 -1.47 -3.55 -13.49
CA GLN A 76 -1.01 -2.79 -14.64
C GLN A 76 0.41 -3.21 -15.01
N GLY A 77 0.62 -3.62 -16.26
CA GLY A 77 1.94 -4.00 -16.77
C GLY A 77 2.62 -5.09 -15.93
N GLN A 78 3.86 -4.81 -15.52
CA GLN A 78 4.71 -5.74 -14.74
C GLN A 78 4.58 -5.56 -13.21
N THR A 79 3.54 -4.86 -12.72
CA THR A 79 3.37 -4.59 -11.29
C THR A 79 3.26 -5.90 -10.50
N HIS A 80 4.05 -6.05 -9.43
CA HIS A 80 4.00 -7.26 -8.61
C HIS A 80 2.69 -7.37 -7.81
N ILE A 81 2.19 -8.59 -7.60
CA ILE A 81 0.91 -8.82 -6.91
C ILE A 81 0.90 -8.21 -5.50
N GLN A 82 2.01 -8.28 -4.77
CA GLN A 82 2.11 -7.66 -3.45
C GLN A 82 1.95 -6.14 -3.53
N GLN A 83 2.43 -5.49 -4.60
CA GLN A 83 2.25 -4.06 -4.79
C GLN A 83 0.79 -3.72 -5.10
N VAL A 84 0.11 -4.53 -5.92
CA VAL A 84 -1.33 -4.38 -6.19
C VAL A 84 -2.12 -4.46 -4.88
N LEU A 85 -1.86 -5.50 -4.08
CA LEU A 85 -2.54 -5.68 -2.78
C LEU A 85 -2.26 -4.52 -1.82
N ARG A 86 -1.00 -4.04 -1.71
CA ARG A 86 -0.67 -2.89 -0.86
C ARG A 86 -1.41 -1.64 -1.29
N ASN A 87 -1.43 -1.35 -2.59
CA ASN A 87 -2.15 -0.21 -3.13
C ASN A 87 -3.65 -0.34 -2.82
N GLN A 88 -4.23 -1.52 -3.04
CA GLN A 88 -5.62 -1.76 -2.73
C GLN A 88 -5.94 -1.49 -1.25
N LEU A 89 -5.13 -2.05 -0.35
CA LEU A 89 -5.29 -1.90 1.10
C LEU A 89 -5.24 -0.45 1.56
N GLN A 90 -4.47 0.44 0.92
CA GLN A 90 -4.46 1.86 1.27
C GLN A 90 -5.86 2.50 1.21
N GLY A 91 -6.66 2.12 0.20
CA GLY A 91 -8.03 2.63 0.07
C GLY A 91 -8.95 2.04 1.14
N VAL A 92 -8.84 0.72 1.39
CA VAL A 92 -9.63 0.03 2.42
C VAL A 92 -9.33 0.58 3.82
N LEU A 93 -8.07 0.90 4.10
CA LEU A 93 -7.68 1.44 5.40
C LEU A 93 -8.05 2.90 5.56
N CYS A 94 -8.09 3.64 4.45
CA CYS A 94 -8.75 4.94 4.47
C CYS A 94 -10.22 4.80 4.85
N TYR A 95 -10.92 3.79 4.31
CA TYR A 95 -12.32 3.53 4.68
C TYR A 95 -12.48 3.12 6.14
N TRP A 96 -11.59 2.26 6.64
CA TRP A 96 -11.52 1.94 8.08
C TRP A 96 -11.35 3.21 8.93
N ARG A 97 -10.48 4.14 8.55
CA ARG A 97 -10.33 5.42 9.26
C ARG A 97 -11.62 6.23 9.24
N ILE A 98 -12.32 6.30 8.10
CA ILE A 98 -13.62 6.99 7.99
C ILE A 98 -14.65 6.35 8.92
N GLN A 99 -14.79 5.01 8.89
CA GLN A 99 -15.73 4.26 9.76
C GLN A 99 -15.46 4.40 11.26
N ASN A 100 -14.29 4.89 11.63
CA ASN A 100 -13.83 5.05 13.00
C ASN A 100 -13.54 6.52 13.35
N ASP A 101 -14.04 7.47 12.56
CA ASP A 101 -13.87 8.91 12.78
C ASP A 101 -12.41 9.37 12.96
N ASP A 102 -11.49 8.70 12.27
CA ASP A 102 -10.04 8.91 12.34
C ASP A 102 -9.44 8.84 13.76
N ARG A 103 -10.09 8.07 14.64
CA ARG A 103 -9.67 7.88 16.02
C ARG A 103 -8.30 7.22 16.13
N ALA A 104 -7.36 7.89 16.80
CA ALA A 104 -5.99 7.42 17.00
C ALA A 104 -5.85 6.27 18.02
N ASP A 105 -6.87 6.05 18.86
CA ASP A 105 -6.86 5.02 19.91
C ASP A 105 -7.28 3.63 19.40
N ILE A 106 -7.75 3.53 18.16
CA ILE A 106 -8.16 2.27 17.56
C ILE A 106 -6.98 1.66 16.80
N ALA A 107 -6.69 0.39 17.10
CA ALA A 107 -5.57 -0.31 16.49
C ALA A 107 -5.76 -0.54 14.99
N ASP A 108 -4.73 -0.21 14.19
CA ASP A 108 -4.71 -0.47 12.74
C ASP A 108 -4.89 -1.99 12.47
N PRO A 109 -5.91 -2.41 11.72
CA PRO A 109 -6.21 -3.82 11.47
C PRO A 109 -5.07 -4.57 10.75
N ARG A 110 -4.19 -3.86 10.02
CA ARG A 110 -2.98 -4.47 9.43
C ARG A 110 -1.94 -4.92 10.45
N ARG A 111 -1.97 -4.37 11.66
CA ARG A 111 -1.02 -4.72 12.74
C ARG A 111 -1.48 -5.94 13.54
N SER A 112 -2.69 -6.43 13.29
CA SER A 112 -3.19 -7.65 13.91
C SER A 112 -2.34 -8.86 13.51
N THR A 113 -2.23 -9.82 14.43
CA THR A 113 -1.55 -11.10 14.17
C THR A 113 -2.25 -11.90 13.08
N VAL A 114 -3.58 -11.81 13.00
CA VAL A 114 -4.42 -12.47 11.97
C VAL A 114 -4.04 -11.98 10.57
N PHE A 115 -4.02 -10.65 10.36
CA PHE A 115 -3.64 -10.08 9.08
C PHE A 115 -2.19 -10.39 8.72
N LEU A 116 -1.26 -10.21 9.67
CA LEU A 116 0.16 -10.46 9.43
C LEU A 116 0.44 -11.90 9.02
N SER A 117 -0.17 -12.88 9.69
CA SER A 117 -0.03 -14.30 9.35
C SER A 117 -0.50 -14.58 7.93
N LYS A 118 -1.66 -14.02 7.53
CA LYS A 118 -2.19 -14.19 6.18
C LYS A 118 -1.33 -13.52 5.12
N TRP A 119 -0.88 -12.30 5.41
CA TRP A 119 0.01 -11.54 4.53
C TRP A 119 1.31 -12.31 4.27
N GLN A 120 1.92 -12.89 5.29
CA GLN A 120 3.13 -13.71 5.12
C GLN A 120 2.88 -14.94 4.25
N ALA A 121 1.75 -15.64 4.43
CA ALA A 121 1.37 -16.76 3.57
C ALA A 121 1.23 -16.34 2.09
N ILE A 122 0.68 -15.15 1.81
CA ILE A 122 0.63 -14.59 0.45
C ILE A 122 2.04 -14.27 -0.07
N VAL A 123 2.89 -13.63 0.74
CA VAL A 123 4.27 -13.31 0.37
C VAL A 123 5.07 -14.57 0.00
N HIS A 124 4.86 -15.68 0.72
CA HIS A 124 5.49 -16.96 0.42
C HIS A 124 4.98 -17.59 -0.89
N ARG A 125 3.68 -17.51 -1.18
CA ARG A 125 3.11 -18.02 -2.45
C ARG A 125 3.50 -17.17 -3.66
N TYR A 126 3.70 -15.87 -3.44
CA TYR A 126 4.01 -14.90 -4.50
C TYR A 126 5.28 -14.13 -4.17
N PRO A 127 6.46 -14.75 -4.25
CA PRO A 127 7.73 -14.08 -3.96
C PRO A 127 7.98 -12.95 -4.97
N ARG A 128 8.63 -11.86 -4.52
CA ARG A 128 9.08 -10.79 -5.43
C ARG A 128 10.25 -11.29 -6.28
N PRO A 129 10.28 -11.02 -7.60
CA PRO A 129 11.49 -11.21 -8.39
C PRO A 129 12.62 -10.36 -7.79
N ARG A 130 13.84 -10.91 -7.75
CA ARG A 130 15.04 -10.29 -7.11
C ARG A 130 15.53 -8.97 -7.72
N GLN A 131 14.74 -8.30 -8.57
CA GLN A 131 15.20 -7.18 -9.41
C GLN A 131 15.03 -5.76 -8.85
N SER A 132 14.64 -5.53 -7.58
CA SER A 132 14.82 -4.18 -7.02
C SER A 132 15.27 -4.17 -5.57
N ARG A 133 16.53 -3.75 -5.36
CA ARG A 133 17.13 -3.36 -4.08
C ARG A 133 16.59 -2.01 -3.57
N ARG A 134 15.29 -1.75 -3.69
CA ARG A 134 14.60 -0.72 -2.92
C ARG A 134 13.59 -1.41 -2.04
N SER A 135 14.08 -1.89 -0.91
CA SER A 135 13.28 -2.35 0.21
C SER A 135 12.57 -1.13 0.82
N GLU A 136 11.46 -0.71 0.20
CA GLU A 136 10.46 0.00 0.99
C GLU A 136 9.99 -0.95 2.10
N PRO A 137 9.88 -0.45 3.34
CA PRO A 137 9.56 -1.29 4.48
C PRO A 137 8.32 -2.13 4.17
N ILE A 138 8.50 -3.44 4.32
CA ILE A 138 7.39 -4.38 4.34
C ILE A 138 6.62 -4.03 5.61
N TYR A 139 5.31 -3.85 5.51
CA TYR A 139 4.46 -3.68 6.68
C TYR A 139 4.83 -4.75 7.73
N GLY A 140 5.15 -4.32 8.96
CA GLY A 140 5.59 -5.21 10.03
C GLY A 140 7.07 -5.58 10.05
N ALA A 141 7.93 -5.02 9.20
CA ALA A 141 9.38 -5.18 9.30
C ALA A 141 9.98 -4.19 10.31
N GLN A 142 9.59 -4.30 11.58
CA GLN A 142 10.44 -3.92 12.68
C GLN A 142 10.85 -5.23 13.36
N LEU A 143 12.00 -5.77 12.93
CA LEU A 143 12.65 -6.83 13.67
C LEU A 143 13.03 -6.23 15.04
N PRO A 144 12.66 -6.85 16.17
CA PRO A 144 13.18 -6.43 17.47
C PRO A 144 14.70 -6.71 17.47
N GLY A 145 15.52 -5.67 17.41
CA GLY A 145 16.98 -5.79 17.44
C GLY A 145 17.79 -4.87 16.50
N ALA A 146 17.18 -3.89 15.83
CA ALA A 146 17.93 -2.95 14.96
C ALA A 146 18.64 -1.80 15.70
N ASP A 147 18.82 -1.90 17.02
CA ASP A 147 19.66 -1.01 17.81
C ASP A 147 21.04 -1.64 17.97
N ASN A 148 21.89 -1.57 16.94
CA ASN A 148 23.36 -1.61 17.02
C ASN A 148 23.98 -1.69 15.61
N ILE A 149 23.70 -0.69 14.76
CA ILE A 149 24.59 -0.43 13.61
C ILE A 149 25.37 0.84 13.95
N VAL A 150 26.61 0.60 14.38
CA VAL A 150 27.69 1.59 14.52
C VAL A 150 27.70 2.47 13.27
N PRO A 151 27.77 3.82 13.38
CA PRO A 151 27.86 4.67 12.20
C PRO A 151 29.22 4.42 11.51
N VAL A 152 29.19 3.72 10.38
CA VAL A 152 30.34 3.67 9.47
C VAL A 152 30.56 5.08 8.96
N ALA A 153 31.73 5.64 9.33
CA ALA A 153 32.20 6.94 8.91
C ALA A 153 32.07 7.13 7.39
N ARG A 154 31.45 8.25 6.98
CA ARG A 154 31.50 8.71 5.59
C ARG A 154 32.96 9.12 5.27
N PRO A 155 33.54 8.70 4.14
CA PRO A 155 34.77 9.32 3.67
C PRO A 155 34.47 10.76 3.20
N SER A 156 35.20 11.69 3.79
CA SER A 156 35.21 13.12 3.47
C SER A 156 35.80 13.32 2.08
N TYR A 157 35.01 13.82 1.12
CA TYR A 157 35.56 14.36 -0.12
C TYR A 157 36.08 15.78 0.15
N PRO A 158 37.32 16.13 -0.23
CA PRO A 158 37.81 17.49 -0.06
C PRO A 158 37.09 18.45 -1.02
N VAL A 159 36.62 19.55 -0.45
CA VAL A 159 36.06 20.72 -1.15
C VAL A 159 37.19 21.38 -1.95
N GLY A 160 37.20 21.16 -3.26
CA GLY A 160 38.08 21.85 -4.20
C GLY A 160 37.62 23.29 -4.39
N ILE A 161 38.45 24.20 -3.89
CA ILE A 161 38.32 25.65 -3.89
C ILE A 161 38.35 26.17 -5.34
N THR A 162 37.30 26.86 -5.78
CA THR A 162 37.35 27.69 -7.00
C THR A 162 37.95 29.05 -6.66
N SER A 163 39.17 29.34 -7.15
CA SER A 163 39.57 30.73 -7.40
C SER A 163 40.70 30.83 -8.45
N ALA A 164 40.35 31.52 -9.53
CA ALA A 164 41.12 32.51 -10.29
C ALA A 164 42.51 32.18 -10.90
N SER A 165 42.57 32.55 -12.19
CA SER A 165 43.66 33.26 -12.89
C SER A 165 44.97 32.54 -13.24
N GLY A 166 45.32 32.57 -14.54
CA GLY A 166 46.69 32.34 -15.02
C GLY A 166 46.78 32.19 -16.54
N TRP A 167 47.23 33.23 -17.21
CA TRP A 167 47.50 33.33 -18.65
C TRP A 167 48.77 32.57 -19.11
N ARG A 168 48.68 31.87 -20.27
CA ARG A 168 49.67 31.68 -21.39
C ARG A 168 51.05 31.00 -21.12
N PRO A 169 51.88 30.63 -22.15
CA PRO A 169 51.66 30.49 -23.62
C PRO A 169 52.25 29.22 -24.32
N ALA A 170 51.75 28.99 -25.56
CA ALA A 170 52.42 28.67 -26.85
C ALA A 170 53.05 27.30 -27.24
N ILE A 171 52.95 27.07 -28.58
CA ILE A 171 53.73 26.22 -29.54
C ILE A 171 53.47 24.70 -29.44
N SER A 172 53.18 23.92 -30.49
CA SER A 172 53.47 23.96 -31.94
C SER A 172 52.26 23.79 -32.85
#